data_AF-A0A6V7VBH4-F1
#
_entry.id   AF-A0A6V7VBH4-F1
#
_cell.length_a   1.000
_cell.length_b   1.000
_cell.length_c   1.000
_cell.angle_alpha   90.00
_cell.angle_beta   90.00
_cell.angle_gamma   90.00
#
_symmetry.space_group_name_H-M   'P 1'
#
loop_
_entity.id
_entity.type
_entity.pdbx_description
1 polymer ?
#
loop_
_entity_poly.entity_id
_entity_poly.type
_entity_poly.pdbx_seq_one_letter_code
_entity_poly.pdbx_strand_id
1 'polypeptide(L)'
;MSVRSSVSEINVEVKRKQYDPRIEFVERSRPPKVKKVGYNSYLNGILYVGDEVIGLNDEEIRTADDFNRIACARSTEPVRLRIRVRRDCYYKITIKRVEGEQGNGEVLDLEIKWRRGGMPLGVSMEESRGRITIGEIQAGSIADGNFHYGDVMTHVNGKRVTDIKSARPAILEAINNNKSLYFKIFCIS
;
A
#
# COMPACT_ATOMS: atom_id res chain seq x y z
N MET A 1 20.99 14.33 10.10
CA MET A 1 20.38 12.99 10.29
C MET A 1 19.58 12.64 9.04
N SER A 2 20.10 11.74 8.20
CA SER A 2 19.50 11.43 6.89
C SER A 2 18.32 10.47 7.08
N VAL A 3 17.13 10.88 6.66
CA VAL A 3 15.94 10.03 6.62
C VAL A 3 16.17 8.96 5.55
N ARG A 4 16.60 7.75 5.97
CA ARG A 4 16.61 6.58 5.11
C ARG A 4 15.18 6.35 4.63
N SER A 5 15.00 6.38 3.31
CA SER A 5 13.72 6.23 2.65
C SER A 5 13.11 4.86 3.01
N SER A 6 11.82 4.85 3.36
CA SER A 6 11.02 3.64 3.57
C SER A 6 10.63 3.02 2.22
N VAL A 7 11.64 2.78 1.40
CA VAL A 7 11.48 2.15 0.11
C VAL A 7 11.14 0.69 0.36
N SER A 8 9.95 0.28 -0.05
CA SER A 8 9.51 -1.12 0.02
C SER A 8 9.69 -1.74 -1.36
N GLU A 9 10.26 -2.94 -1.39
CA GLU A 9 10.30 -3.76 -2.60
C GLU A 9 8.96 -4.47 -2.75
N ILE A 10 8.24 -4.16 -3.83
CA ILE A 10 6.91 -4.68 -4.13
C ILE A 10 7.04 -5.57 -5.36
N ASN A 11 6.43 -6.76 -5.30
CA ASN A 11 6.26 -7.64 -6.45
C ASN A 11 4.84 -7.42 -7.02
N VAL A 12 4.74 -7.10 -8.30
CA VAL A 12 3.46 -7.00 -9.01
C VAL A 12 3.46 -7.93 -10.22
N GLU A 13 2.36 -8.65 -10.41
CA GLU A 13 2.18 -9.52 -11.59
C GLU A 13 1.21 -8.88 -12.57
N VAL A 14 1.55 -8.90 -13.86
CA VAL A 14 0.68 -8.40 -14.92
C VAL A 14 0.64 -9.38 -16.09
N LYS A 15 -0.55 -9.65 -16.61
CA LYS A 15 -0.74 -10.42 -17.85
C LYS A 15 -0.89 -9.44 -19.01
N ARG A 16 0.14 -9.33 -19.87
CA ARG A 16 0.11 -8.43 -21.02
C ARG A 16 -0.30 -9.13 -22.30
N LYS A 17 -1.17 -8.48 -23.07
CA LYS A 17 -1.54 -8.85 -24.45
C LYS A 17 -0.91 -7.95 -25.52
N GLN A 18 -0.35 -6.81 -25.09
CA GLN A 18 0.34 -5.84 -25.95
C GLN A 18 1.83 -5.75 -25.55
N TYR A 19 2.66 -5.21 -26.43
CA TYR A 19 4.11 -5.12 -26.25
C TYR A 19 4.61 -3.68 -26.11
N ASP A 20 3.73 -2.69 -26.11
CA ASP A 20 4.11 -1.31 -25.82
C ASP A 20 3.72 -0.96 -24.36
N PRO A 21 4.71 -0.80 -23.46
CA PRO A 21 4.47 -0.45 -22.07
C PRO A 21 4.12 1.03 -21.90
N ARG A 22 4.38 1.91 -22.88
CA ARG A 22 4.13 3.36 -22.78
C ARG A 22 4.63 3.99 -21.47
N ILE A 23 5.82 3.60 -21.04
CA ILE A 23 6.48 4.14 -19.84
C ILE A 23 7.60 5.08 -20.28
N GLU A 24 7.66 6.25 -19.68
CA GLU A 24 8.83 7.14 -19.77
C GLU A 24 9.58 7.07 -18.44
N PHE A 25 10.91 6.96 -18.51
CA PHE A 25 11.78 6.96 -17.33
C PHE A 25 12.48 8.32 -17.17
N VAL A 26 12.89 8.63 -15.94
CA VAL A 26 13.75 9.78 -15.66
C VAL A 26 15.12 9.52 -16.29
N GLU A 27 15.63 10.49 -17.05
CA GLU A 27 16.92 10.38 -17.72
C GLU A 27 18.05 10.04 -16.76
N ARG A 28 18.90 9.09 -17.16
CA ARG A 28 20.10 8.65 -16.41
C ARG A 28 19.80 8.08 -15.01
N SER A 29 18.54 7.85 -14.65
CA SER A 29 18.20 7.17 -13.39
C SER A 29 18.65 5.70 -13.41
N ARG A 30 19.27 5.26 -12.31
CA ARG A 30 19.74 3.89 -12.08
C ARG A 30 19.48 3.51 -10.62
N PRO A 31 18.54 2.60 -10.31
CA PRO A 31 17.61 1.92 -11.23
C PRO A 31 16.68 2.90 -11.97
N PRO A 32 16.08 2.49 -13.10
CA PRO A 32 15.20 3.36 -13.88
C PRO A 32 13.96 3.76 -13.06
N LYS A 33 13.80 5.07 -12.87
CA LYS A 33 12.68 5.68 -12.14
C LYS A 33 11.59 6.11 -13.11
N VAL A 34 10.36 5.68 -12.87
CA VAL A 34 9.19 6.02 -13.69
C VAL A 34 8.93 7.52 -13.63
N LYS A 35 9.00 8.17 -14.79
CA LYS A 35 8.63 9.59 -14.98
C LYS A 35 7.16 9.73 -15.35
N LYS A 36 6.64 8.81 -16.16
CA LYS A 36 5.26 8.83 -16.65
C LYS A 36 4.78 7.45 -17.07
N VAL A 37 3.49 7.21 -16.86
CA VAL A 37 2.76 6.03 -17.35
C VAL A 37 1.70 6.49 -18.33
N GLY A 38 1.74 6.01 -19.57
CA GLY A 38 0.75 6.35 -20.59
C GLY A 38 -0.62 5.76 -20.26
N TYR A 39 -1.70 6.49 -20.59
CA TYR A 39 -3.08 6.11 -20.26
C TYR A 39 -3.48 4.70 -20.75
N ASN A 40 -3.05 4.30 -21.95
CA ASN A 40 -3.30 2.96 -22.52
C ASN A 40 -2.16 1.96 -22.25
N SER A 41 -1.30 2.23 -21.27
CA SER A 41 -0.31 1.27 -20.82
C SER A 41 -1.01 0.08 -20.14
N TYR A 42 -0.55 -1.14 -20.42
CA TYR A 42 -0.95 -2.31 -19.63
C TYR A 42 -0.39 -2.30 -18.20
N LEU A 43 0.48 -1.34 -17.89
CA LEU A 43 1.06 -1.08 -16.58
C LEU A 43 0.37 0.09 -15.86
N ASN A 44 -0.65 0.69 -16.49
CA ASN A 44 -1.47 1.71 -15.83
C ASN A 44 -2.21 1.09 -14.63
N GLY A 45 -2.14 1.75 -13.47
CA GLY A 45 -2.63 1.20 -12.19
C GLY A 45 -1.72 0.13 -11.57
N ILE A 46 -0.62 -0.26 -12.23
CA ILE A 46 0.37 -1.22 -11.71
C ILE A 46 1.64 -0.47 -11.29
N LEU A 47 2.18 0.35 -12.19
CA LEU A 47 3.29 1.26 -11.94
C LEU A 47 2.77 2.68 -11.70
N TYR A 48 3.47 3.43 -10.86
CA TYR A 48 3.20 4.84 -10.61
C TYR A 48 4.46 5.69 -10.82
N VAL A 49 4.25 6.99 -11.05
CA VAL A 49 5.34 7.96 -11.13
C VAL A 49 6.16 7.92 -9.84
N GLY A 50 7.48 7.87 -9.97
CA GLY A 50 8.41 7.77 -8.86
C GLY A 50 8.82 6.34 -8.48
N ASP A 51 8.14 5.32 -8.98
CA ASP A 51 8.58 3.93 -8.82
C ASP A 51 9.96 3.72 -9.43
N GLU A 52 10.84 3.03 -8.71
CA GLU A 52 12.13 2.56 -9.21
C GLU A 52 12.00 1.09 -9.61
N VAL A 53 12.11 0.79 -10.91
CA VAL A 53 12.00 -0.61 -11.38
C VAL A 53 13.35 -1.29 -11.19
N ILE A 54 13.40 -2.28 -10.30
CA ILE A 54 14.64 -2.96 -9.90
C ILE A 54 14.75 -4.38 -10.45
N GLY A 55 13.65 -4.96 -10.91
CA GLY A 55 13.64 -6.29 -11.49
C GLY A 55 12.43 -6.53 -12.39
N LEU A 56 12.61 -7.40 -13.37
CA LEU A 56 11.55 -7.83 -14.27
C LEU A 56 11.77 -9.30 -14.60
N ASN A 57 10.80 -10.14 -14.24
CA ASN A 57 10.94 -11.60 -14.18
C ASN A 57 12.16 -11.97 -13.32
N ASP A 58 13.05 -12.79 -13.87
CA ASP A 58 14.27 -13.26 -13.18
C ASP A 58 15.48 -12.35 -13.46
N GLU A 59 15.28 -11.23 -14.16
CA GLU A 59 16.35 -10.28 -14.51
C GLU A 59 16.38 -9.05 -13.57
N GLU A 60 17.58 -8.57 -13.27
CA GLU A 60 17.82 -7.29 -12.58
C GLU A 60 17.75 -6.14 -13.59
N ILE A 61 17.07 -5.06 -13.24
CA ILE A 61 16.89 -3.90 -14.11
C ILE A 61 17.73 -2.73 -13.59
N ARG A 62 18.73 -2.34 -14.37
CA ARG A 62 19.66 -1.24 -14.02
C ARG A 62 19.42 0.02 -14.84
N THR A 63 18.88 -0.13 -16.04
CA THR A 63 18.61 0.94 -17.00
C THR A 63 17.22 0.81 -17.63
N ALA A 64 16.74 1.91 -18.24
CA ALA A 64 15.50 1.90 -19.00
C ALA A 64 15.55 0.94 -20.19
N ASP A 65 16.73 0.74 -20.80
CA ASP A 65 16.91 -0.16 -21.93
C ASP A 65 16.75 -1.63 -21.51
N ASP A 66 17.25 -2.01 -20.32
CA ASP A 66 17.03 -3.34 -19.75
C ASP A 66 15.53 -3.62 -19.61
N PHE A 67 14.79 -2.65 -19.07
CA PHE A 67 13.34 -2.76 -18.94
C PHE A 67 12.66 -2.90 -20.30
N ASN A 68 12.96 -1.99 -21.24
CA ASN A 68 12.32 -1.96 -22.56
C ASN A 68 12.59 -3.24 -23.35
N ARG A 69 13.80 -3.81 -23.28
CA ARG A 69 14.12 -5.08 -23.93
C ARG A 69 13.15 -6.20 -23.54
N ILE A 70 12.81 -6.31 -22.25
CA ILE A 70 11.97 -7.39 -21.72
C ILE A 70 10.48 -7.03 -21.83
N ALA A 71 10.11 -5.82 -21.43
CA ALA A 71 8.73 -5.33 -21.45
C ALA A 71 8.18 -5.26 -22.88
N CYS A 72 9.02 -4.88 -23.85
CA CYS A 72 8.65 -4.77 -25.26
C CYS A 72 8.90 -6.04 -26.08
N ALA A 73 9.39 -7.13 -25.47
CA ALA A 73 9.61 -8.39 -26.17
C ALA A 73 8.31 -8.85 -26.84
N ARG A 74 8.37 -9.20 -28.13
CA ARG A 74 7.20 -9.70 -28.86
C ARG A 74 6.88 -11.12 -28.38
N SER A 75 5.60 -11.40 -28.22
CA SER A 75 5.10 -12.73 -27.89
C SER A 75 3.76 -12.94 -28.58
N THR A 76 3.53 -14.14 -29.08
CA THR A 76 2.27 -14.58 -29.70
C THR A 76 1.21 -14.90 -28.63
N GLU A 77 1.64 -15.23 -27.42
CA GLU A 77 0.75 -15.53 -26.29
C GLU A 77 0.82 -14.46 -25.19
N PRO A 78 -0.26 -14.28 -24.41
CA PRO A 78 -0.25 -13.38 -23.26
C PRO A 78 0.87 -13.74 -22.26
N VAL A 79 1.79 -12.81 -22.04
CA VAL A 79 2.94 -13.02 -21.17
C VAL A 79 2.62 -12.54 -19.75
N ARG A 80 2.99 -13.33 -18.74
CA ARG A 80 3.01 -12.87 -17.35
C ARG A 80 4.35 -12.19 -17.08
N LEU A 81 4.31 -10.95 -16.61
CA LEU A 81 5.49 -10.22 -16.15
C LEU A 81 5.44 -10.09 -14.63
N ARG A 82 6.55 -10.43 -13.96
CA ARG A 82 6.77 -10.17 -12.54
C ARG A 82 7.64 -8.94 -12.37
N ILE A 83 7.09 -7.83 -11.92
CA ILE A 83 7.83 -6.58 -11.80
C ILE A 83 8.18 -6.38 -10.34
N ARG A 84 9.47 -6.15 -10.07
CA ARG A 84 9.97 -5.73 -8.76
C ARG A 84 10.21 -4.23 -8.79
N VAL A 85 9.54 -3.51 -7.91
CA VAL A 85 9.68 -2.05 -7.80
C VAL A 85 10.02 -1.61 -6.39
N ARG A 86 10.82 -0.56 -6.30
CA ARG A 86 11.06 0.24 -5.11
C ARG A 86 10.15 1.44 -5.17
N ARG A 87 9.12 1.43 -4.30
CA ARG A 87 8.16 2.53 -4.20
C ARG A 87 8.46 3.35 -2.96
N ASP A 88 8.56 4.67 -3.11
CA ASP A 88 8.58 5.59 -1.98
C ASP A 88 7.17 5.69 -1.40
N CYS A 89 6.82 4.75 -0.53
CA CYS A 89 5.53 4.79 0.14
C CYS A 89 5.55 5.96 1.13
N TYR A 90 4.60 6.91 0.99
CA TYR A 90 4.39 8.01 1.93
C TYR A 90 4.12 7.53 3.36
N TYR A 91 3.80 6.24 3.52
CA TYR A 91 3.59 5.57 4.78
C TYR A 91 4.15 4.13 4.73
N LYS A 92 4.44 3.56 5.89
CA LYS A 92 4.73 2.12 6.07
C LYS A 92 3.64 1.53 6.95
N ILE A 93 3.11 0.36 6.57
CA ILE A 93 2.20 -0.43 7.40
C ILE A 93 2.95 -1.67 7.90
N THR A 94 2.81 -1.96 9.20
CA THR A 94 3.21 -3.21 9.82
C THR A 94 1.96 -3.86 10.39
N ILE A 95 1.68 -5.12 10.03
CA ILE A 95 0.55 -5.88 10.57
C ILE A 95 1.11 -7.08 11.33
N LYS A 96 0.64 -7.31 12.56
CA LYS A 96 1.02 -8.44 13.39
C LYS A 96 -0.21 -9.14 13.92
N ARG A 97 -0.22 -10.47 13.84
CA ARG A 97 -1.20 -11.31 14.51
C ARG A 97 -0.89 -11.35 15.99
N VAL A 98 -1.91 -11.11 16.82
CA VAL A 98 -1.78 -11.21 18.27
C VAL A 98 -2.16 -12.64 18.67
N GLU A 99 -1.16 -13.44 19.01
CA GLU A 99 -1.38 -14.80 19.52
C GLU A 99 -1.94 -14.75 20.95
N GLY A 100 -3.02 -15.48 21.22
CA GLY A 100 -3.50 -15.76 22.59
C GLY A 100 -4.67 -14.94 23.12
N GLU A 101 -5.26 -13.99 22.37
CA GLU A 101 -6.55 -13.41 22.76
C GLU A 101 -7.69 -14.40 22.40
N GLN A 102 -8.18 -15.11 23.43
CA GLN A 102 -9.21 -16.15 23.32
C GLN A 102 -10.54 -15.61 22.76
N GLY A 103 -10.99 -16.15 21.62
CA GLY A 103 -12.28 -15.90 20.99
C GLY A 103 -12.39 -16.53 19.59
N ASN A 104 -13.58 -16.48 18.98
CA ASN A 104 -13.86 -17.03 17.64
C ASN A 104 -13.30 -16.19 16.46
N GLY A 105 -12.38 -15.25 16.69
CA GLY A 105 -11.89 -14.32 15.64
C GLY A 105 -10.42 -13.95 15.80
N GLU A 106 -9.84 -13.41 14.74
CA GLU A 106 -8.42 -13.01 14.65
C GLU A 106 -8.23 -11.58 15.18
N VAL A 107 -7.18 -11.35 15.98
CA VAL A 107 -6.80 -10.01 16.44
C VAL A 107 -5.51 -9.57 15.76
N LEU A 108 -5.54 -8.36 15.19
CA LEU A 108 -4.42 -7.74 14.49
C LEU A 108 -3.97 -6.47 15.19
N ASP A 109 -2.66 -6.35 15.42
CA ASP A 109 -2.01 -5.08 15.73
C ASP A 109 -1.49 -4.46 14.42
N LEU A 110 -1.99 -3.27 14.11
CA LEU A 110 -1.75 -2.57 12.85
C LEU A 110 -1.05 -1.24 13.14
N GLU A 111 0.17 -1.07 12.65
CA GLU A 111 0.98 0.15 12.82
C GLU A 111 1.18 0.83 11.48
N ILE A 112 0.73 2.08 11.37
CA ILE A 112 0.93 2.93 10.19
C ILE A 112 1.87 4.06 10.58
N LYS A 113 2.95 4.27 9.81
CA LYS A 113 3.88 5.38 10.01
C LYS A 113 4.00 6.20 8.75
N TRP A 114 3.61 7.47 8.79
CA TRP A 114 3.75 8.42 7.69
C TRP A 114 5.12 9.07 7.69
N ARG A 115 5.68 9.25 6.49
CA ARG A 115 6.96 9.94 6.29
C ARG A 115 6.80 11.46 6.29
N ARG A 116 5.78 11.97 5.60
CA ARG A 116 5.44 13.41 5.52
C ARG A 116 3.94 13.59 5.30
N GLY A 117 3.30 14.34 6.21
CA GLY A 117 1.85 14.57 6.16
C GLY A 117 1.06 13.31 6.49
N GLY A 118 0.02 13.46 7.31
CA GLY A 118 -0.88 12.38 7.66
C GLY A 118 -1.96 12.24 6.59
N MET A 119 -1.67 11.47 5.53
CA MET A 119 -2.70 11.11 4.55
C MET A 119 -3.86 10.41 5.28
N PRO A 120 -5.13 10.78 5.00
CA PRO A 120 -6.28 10.14 5.63
C PRO A 120 -6.34 8.65 5.30
N LEU A 121 -6.90 7.87 6.22
CA LEU A 121 -6.97 6.41 6.08
C LEU A 121 -7.87 5.97 4.92
N GLY A 122 -8.93 6.74 4.64
CA GLY A 122 -9.97 6.37 3.68
C GLY A 122 -10.95 5.32 4.21
N VAL A 123 -11.33 5.41 5.49
CA VAL A 123 -12.39 4.57 6.09
C VAL A 123 -13.54 5.42 6.62
N SER A 124 -14.76 4.88 6.52
CA SER A 124 -15.87 5.28 7.39
C SER A 124 -15.96 4.33 8.59
N MET A 125 -16.47 4.85 9.70
CA MET A 125 -16.66 4.09 10.93
C MET A 125 -18.14 4.10 11.30
N GLU A 126 -18.65 2.95 11.69
CA GLU A 126 -20.00 2.76 12.20
C GLU A 126 -19.94 2.43 13.69
N GLU A 127 -20.93 2.91 14.44
CA GLU A 127 -21.07 2.62 15.86
C GLU A 127 -22.28 1.72 16.09
N SER A 128 -22.06 0.57 16.70
CA SER A 128 -23.15 -0.36 17.05
C SER A 128 -22.83 -1.10 18.33
N ARG A 129 -23.76 -1.07 19.29
CA ARG A 129 -23.67 -1.79 20.57
C ARG A 129 -22.35 -1.55 21.34
N GLY A 130 -21.86 -0.30 21.36
CA GLY A 130 -20.62 0.07 22.04
C GLY A 130 -19.34 -0.45 21.37
N ARG A 131 -19.43 -0.77 20.07
CA ARG A 131 -18.30 -1.18 19.22
C ARG A 131 -18.20 -0.24 18.03
N ILE A 132 -16.97 -0.09 17.55
CA ILE A 132 -16.65 0.65 16.35
C ILE A 132 -16.24 -0.32 15.27
N THR A 133 -17.00 -0.33 14.17
CA THR A 133 -16.75 -1.18 13.02
C THR A 133 -16.32 -0.34 11.83
N ILE A 134 -15.48 -0.90 10.96
CA ILE A 134 -15.18 -0.32 9.65
C ILE A 134 -16.43 -0.47 8.78
N GLY A 135 -16.99 0.65 8.30
CA GLY A 135 -18.22 0.68 7.51
C GLY A 135 -17.98 0.74 6.00
N GLU A 136 -17.09 1.60 5.53
CA GLU A 136 -16.75 1.70 4.11
C GLU A 136 -15.25 1.92 3.97
N ILE A 137 -14.69 1.39 2.88
CA ILE A 137 -13.29 1.55 2.53
C ILE A 137 -13.21 2.22 1.18
N GLN A 138 -12.53 3.36 1.13
CA GLN A 138 -12.29 4.10 -0.09
C GLN A 138 -11.23 3.37 -0.93
N ALA A 139 -11.57 3.04 -2.17
CA ALA A 139 -10.63 2.42 -3.11
C ALA A 139 -9.38 3.30 -3.32
N GLY A 140 -8.20 2.67 -3.34
CA GLY A 140 -6.90 3.32 -3.48
C GLY A 140 -6.43 4.09 -2.23
N SER A 141 -7.14 3.98 -1.10
CA SER A 141 -6.73 4.58 0.18
C SER A 141 -5.72 3.70 0.93
N ILE A 142 -5.26 4.19 2.09
CA ILE A 142 -4.39 3.41 2.99
C ILE A 142 -5.12 2.17 3.50
N ALA A 143 -6.43 2.28 3.71
CA ALA A 143 -7.22 1.19 4.23
C ALA A 143 -7.54 0.11 3.20
N ASP A 144 -7.47 0.45 1.90
CA ASP A 144 -7.70 -0.50 0.82
C ASP A 144 -6.68 -1.64 0.87
N GLY A 145 -7.17 -2.88 1.02
CA GLY A 145 -6.38 -4.08 1.20
C GLY A 145 -5.75 -4.30 2.59
N ASN A 146 -5.93 -3.37 3.54
CA ASN A 146 -5.40 -3.49 4.91
C ASN A 146 -6.48 -3.62 5.99
N PHE A 147 -7.73 -3.28 5.66
CA PHE A 147 -8.91 -3.41 6.51
C PHE A 147 -10.01 -4.11 5.73
N HIS A 148 -10.99 -4.66 6.43
CA HIS A 148 -12.21 -5.23 5.84
C HIS A 148 -13.45 -4.58 6.43
N TYR A 149 -14.54 -4.62 5.65
CA TYR A 149 -15.87 -4.27 6.15
C TYR A 149 -16.19 -5.11 7.39
N GLY A 150 -16.68 -4.46 8.46
CA GLY A 150 -17.06 -5.13 9.70
C GLY A 150 -15.93 -5.34 10.70
N ASP A 151 -14.67 -5.11 10.32
CA ASP A 151 -13.53 -5.15 11.27
C ASP A 151 -13.80 -4.25 12.48
N VAL A 152 -13.60 -4.77 13.69
CA VAL A 152 -13.89 -4.05 14.93
C VAL A 152 -12.63 -3.36 15.44
N MET A 153 -12.64 -2.04 15.46
CA MET A 153 -11.59 -1.24 16.06
C MET A 153 -11.76 -1.19 17.58
N THR A 154 -10.79 -1.74 18.31
CA THR A 154 -10.86 -1.82 19.78
C THR A 154 -9.96 -0.79 20.46
N HIS A 155 -8.82 -0.47 19.86
CA HIS A 155 -7.86 0.49 20.40
C HIS A 155 -7.25 1.36 19.30
N VAL A 156 -6.97 2.61 19.65
CA VAL A 156 -6.25 3.60 18.84
C VAL A 156 -5.12 4.17 19.68
N ASN A 157 -3.87 3.99 19.24
CA ASN A 157 -2.66 4.41 19.97
C ASN A 157 -2.67 3.97 21.45
N GLY A 158 -3.07 2.72 21.71
CA GLY A 158 -3.15 2.14 23.04
C GLY A 158 -4.35 2.59 23.89
N LYS A 159 -5.13 3.58 23.43
CA LYS A 159 -6.38 3.98 24.09
C LYS A 159 -7.53 3.10 23.60
N ARG A 160 -8.27 2.50 24.51
CA ARG A 160 -9.49 1.77 24.19
C ARG A 160 -10.52 2.74 23.62
N VAL A 161 -11.18 2.35 22.53
CA VAL A 161 -12.25 3.12 21.89
C VAL A 161 -13.54 2.30 21.86
N THR A 162 -14.66 2.95 22.14
CA THR A 162 -15.99 2.30 22.23
C THR A 162 -17.08 3.05 21.46
N ASP A 163 -16.77 4.25 20.98
CA ASP A 163 -17.69 5.16 20.30
C ASP A 163 -16.93 6.00 19.26
N ILE A 164 -17.63 6.56 18.27
CA ILE A 164 -17.01 7.34 17.18
C ILE A 164 -16.39 8.63 17.75
N LYS A 165 -16.96 9.16 18.83
CA LYS A 165 -16.55 10.41 19.46
C LYS A 165 -15.17 10.30 20.12
N SER A 166 -14.78 9.12 20.58
CA SER A 166 -13.44 8.83 21.10
C SER A 166 -12.48 8.38 20.00
N ALA A 167 -12.94 7.55 19.05
CA ALA A 167 -12.09 7.01 17.99
C ALA A 167 -11.63 8.07 16.98
N ARG A 168 -12.55 8.88 16.44
CA ARG A 168 -12.25 9.82 15.36
C ARG A 168 -11.20 10.88 15.76
N PRO A 169 -11.31 11.56 16.91
CA PRO A 169 -10.29 12.52 17.33
C PRO A 169 -8.93 11.86 17.57
N ALA A 170 -8.89 10.66 18.18
CA ALA A 170 -7.64 9.94 18.43
C ALA A 170 -6.91 9.58 17.12
N ILE A 171 -7.66 9.16 16.09
CA ILE A 171 -7.12 8.89 14.76
C ILE A 171 -6.59 10.17 14.11
N LEU A 172 -7.38 11.25 14.12
CA LEU A 172 -6.97 12.51 13.50
C LEU A 172 -5.76 13.13 14.21
N GLU A 173 -5.69 13.05 15.53
CA GLU A 173 -4.53 13.47 16.32
C GLU A 173 -3.28 12.67 15.93
N ALA A 174 -3.41 11.34 15.82
CA ALA A 174 -2.32 10.46 15.40
C ALA A 174 -1.77 10.80 14.01
N ILE A 175 -2.69 10.98 13.05
CA ILE A 175 -2.39 11.31 11.66
C ILE A 175 -1.72 12.67 11.54
N ASN A 176 -2.29 13.70 12.18
CA ASN A 176 -1.84 15.08 12.00
C ASN A 176 -0.60 15.42 12.83
N ASN A 177 -0.48 14.87 14.04
CA ASN A 177 0.54 15.30 15.01
C ASN A 177 1.64 14.26 15.22
N ASN A 178 1.29 12.96 15.26
CA ASN A 178 2.24 11.91 15.67
C ASN A 178 2.96 11.27 14.48
N LYS A 179 2.41 11.41 13.27
CA LYS A 179 2.87 10.71 12.04
C LYS A 179 2.92 9.19 12.22
N SER A 180 2.27 8.66 13.24
CA SER A 180 2.15 7.24 13.52
C SER A 180 0.79 6.97 14.13
N LEU A 181 0.21 5.84 13.76
CA LEU A 181 -1.09 5.39 14.20
C LEU A 181 -1.04 3.88 14.42
N TYR A 182 -1.46 3.47 15.60
CA TYR A 182 -1.58 2.08 16.00
C TYR A 182 -3.05 1.74 16.20
N PHE A 183 -3.46 0.63 15.61
CA PHE A 183 -4.76 0.03 15.82
C PHE A 183 -4.60 -1.35 16.44
N LYS A 184 -5.54 -1.70 17.31
CA LYS A 184 -5.86 -3.10 17.60
C LYS A 184 -7.23 -3.40 17.00
N ILE A 185 -7.28 -4.33 16.07
CA ILE A 185 -8.46 -4.69 15.29
C ILE A 185 -8.84 -6.13 15.60
N PHE A 186 -10.12 -6.37 15.82
CA PHE A 186 -10.69 -7.71 15.86
C PHE A 186 -11.39 -7.97 14.52
N CYS A 187 -10.86 -8.92 13.75
CA CYS A 187 -11.38 -9.30 12.45
C CYS A 187 -12.58 -10.23 12.62
N ILE A 188 -13.69 -9.88 11.98
CA ILE A 188 -14.87 -10.75 11.92
C ILE A 188 -14.75 -11.53 10.61
N SER A 189 -14.61 -12.85 10.72
CA SER A 189 -14.57 -13.80 9.58
C SER A 189 -15.89 -13.86 8.84
#